data_AF-A0A1J5WH33-F1
#
_entry.id   AF-A0A1J5WH33-F1
#
_cell.length_a   1.000
_cell.length_b   1.000
_cell.length_c   1.000
_cell.angle_alpha   90.00
_cell.angle_beta   90.00
_cell.angle_gamma   90.00
#
_symmetry.space_group_name_H-M   'P 1'
#
loop_
_entity.id
_entity.type
_entity.pdbx_description
1 polymer ?
#
loop_
_entity_poly.entity_id
_entity_poly.type
_entity_poly.pdbx_seq_one_letter_code
_entity_poly.pdbx_strand_id
1 'polypeptide(L)'
;MIDLKTMAVKICNFDLCCDGGKEKMFFGKLTDGYRRDLSSVAYNMAHLYLGEDFSGMLYTDVFIINRLELFLETKKEGGVLSDNGLGMAYKEMEKLVSKNGLNLFLKLLASKNTGGYTTAAEALKHPFFVEGREQDPLPKEPKRRLFIC
;
A
#
# COMPACT_ATOMS: atom_id res chain seq x y z
N MET A 1 5.24 -8.88 12.76
CA MET A 1 5.26 -8.78 14.24
C MET A 1 5.32 -7.32 14.66
N ILE A 2 4.60 -6.94 15.71
CA ILE A 2 4.57 -5.57 16.26
C ILE A 2 4.98 -5.63 17.74
N ASP A 3 5.99 -4.86 18.13
CA ASP A 3 6.32 -4.61 19.53
C ASP A 3 5.42 -3.48 20.04
N LEU A 4 4.46 -3.80 20.91
CA LEU A 4 3.48 -2.82 21.42
C LEU A 4 4.11 -1.75 22.32
N LYS A 5 5.28 -2.02 22.91
CA LYS A 5 5.96 -1.06 23.79
C LYS A 5 6.72 -0.01 22.99
N THR A 6 7.35 -0.42 21.89
CA THR A 6 8.15 0.49 21.06
C THR A 6 7.48 0.88 19.75
N MET A 7 6.30 0.34 19.47
CA MET A 7 5.61 0.39 18.18
C MET A 7 6.49 -0.07 17.01
N ALA A 8 7.50 -0.90 17.28
CA ALA A 8 8.42 -1.34 16.24
C ALA A 8 7.78 -2.48 15.44
N VAL A 9 7.81 -2.35 14.12
CA VAL A 9 7.28 -3.36 13.20
C VAL A 9 8.43 -4.16 12.59
N LYS A 10 8.32 -5.49 12.61
CA LYS A 10 9.22 -6.41 11.92
C LYS A 10 8.43 -7.28 10.95
N ILE A 11 8.88 -7.34 9.71
CA ILE A 11 8.37 -8.27 8.70
C ILE A 11 8.88 -9.67 9.06
N CYS A 12 7.99 -10.66 8.94
CA CYS A 12 8.25 -12.07 9.23
C CYS A 12 7.58 -12.94 8.16
N ASN A 13 7.78 -14.26 8.24
CA ASN A 13 7.25 -15.25 7.29
C ASN A 13 7.77 -15.04 5.86
N PHE A 14 8.99 -15.53 5.60
CA PHE A 14 9.66 -15.40 4.31
C PHE A 14 9.49 -16.64 3.41
N ASP A 15 8.59 -17.56 3.78
CA ASP A 15 8.41 -18.84 3.08
C ASP A 15 7.92 -18.68 1.64
N LEU A 16 7.28 -17.55 1.34
CA LEU A 16 6.78 -17.18 0.00
C LEU A 16 7.62 -16.11 -0.69
N CYS A 17 8.78 -15.75 -0.12
CA CYS A 17 9.66 -14.77 -0.73
C CYS A 17 10.29 -15.33 -2.00
N CYS A 18 10.39 -14.46 -3.00
CA CYS A 18 11.12 -14.74 -4.22
C CYS A 18 11.86 -13.48 -4.65
N ASP A 19 12.80 -13.64 -5.59
CA ASP A 19 13.47 -12.51 -6.22
C ASP A 19 12.44 -11.53 -6.79
N GLY A 20 12.43 -10.31 -6.26
CA GLY A 20 11.41 -9.30 -6.55
C GLY A 20 11.45 -8.79 -7.98
N GLY A 21 12.61 -8.88 -8.66
CA GLY A 21 12.74 -8.48 -10.07
C GLY A 21 12.16 -9.50 -11.05
N LYS A 22 11.79 -10.70 -10.58
CA LYS A 22 11.21 -11.72 -11.44
C LYS A 22 9.71 -11.51 -11.55
N GLU A 23 9.29 -11.19 -12.76
CA GLU A 23 7.89 -11.19 -13.14
C GLU A 23 7.28 -12.58 -12.99
N LYS A 24 6.10 -12.65 -12.38
CA LYS A 24 5.30 -13.87 -12.28
C LYS A 24 3.88 -13.57 -12.71
N MET A 25 3.23 -14.58 -13.29
CA MET A 25 1.81 -14.50 -13.59
C MET A 25 1.03 -14.63 -12.28
N PHE A 26 0.33 -13.58 -11.91
CA PHE A 26 -0.49 -13.50 -10.71
C PHE A 26 -1.89 -13.05 -11.12
N PHE A 27 -2.90 -13.91 -10.90
CA PHE A 27 -4.27 -13.69 -11.34
C PHE A 27 -4.40 -13.20 -12.79
N GLY A 28 -3.59 -13.78 -13.70
CA GLY A 28 -3.62 -13.45 -15.12
C GLY A 28 -2.79 -12.23 -15.52
N LYS A 29 -2.19 -11.49 -14.58
CA LYS A 29 -1.30 -10.35 -14.88
C LYS A 29 0.15 -10.70 -14.58
N LEU A 30 1.03 -10.26 -15.47
CA LEU A 30 2.46 -10.30 -15.23
C LEU A 30 2.80 -9.16 -14.27
N THR A 31 3.26 -9.49 -13.07
CA THR A 31 3.61 -8.49 -12.04
C THR A 31 4.90 -8.92 -11.36
N ASP A 32 5.82 -7.97 -11.16
CA ASP A 32 7.04 -8.21 -10.40
C ASP A 32 6.74 -8.29 -8.88
N GLY A 33 7.63 -8.94 -8.14
CA GLY A 33 7.44 -9.15 -6.70
C GLY A 33 7.39 -7.84 -5.92
N TYR A 34 8.19 -6.84 -6.31
CA TYR A 34 8.22 -5.54 -5.62
C TYR A 34 6.88 -4.81 -5.71
N ARG A 35 6.25 -4.85 -6.88
CA ARG A 35 4.95 -4.25 -7.15
C ARG A 35 3.86 -4.91 -6.31
N ARG A 36 3.90 -6.24 -6.19
CA ARG A 36 2.98 -6.99 -5.33
C ARG A 36 3.14 -6.62 -3.86
N ASP A 37 4.37 -6.49 -3.40
CA ASP A 37 4.66 -6.12 -2.01
C ASP A 37 4.16 -4.70 -1.71
N LEU A 38 4.36 -3.75 -2.63
CA LEU A 38 3.83 -2.37 -2.50
C LEU A 38 2.31 -2.31 -2.47
N SER A 39 1.62 -3.04 -3.35
CA SER A 39 0.15 -3.15 -3.28
C SER A 39 -0.34 -3.76 -1.97
N SER A 40 0.40 -4.74 -1.43
CA SER A 40 0.07 -5.37 -0.15
C SER A 40 0.19 -4.37 1.01
N VAL A 41 1.10 -3.40 0.93
CA VAL A 41 1.15 -2.28 1.89
C VAL A 41 -0.11 -1.42 1.80
N ALA A 42 -0.61 -1.12 0.59
CA ALA A 42 -1.87 -0.38 0.45
C ALA A 42 -3.07 -1.15 1.01
N TYR A 43 -3.11 -2.48 0.81
CA TYR A 43 -4.12 -3.34 1.43
C TYR A 43 -4.06 -3.24 2.96
N ASN A 44 -2.86 -3.31 3.54
CA ASN A 44 -2.69 -3.15 4.99
C ASN A 44 -3.12 -1.76 5.47
N MET A 45 -2.87 -0.69 4.70
CA MET A 45 -3.40 0.63 5.02
C MET A 45 -4.93 0.62 5.06
N ALA A 46 -5.58 0.08 4.03
CA ALA A 46 -7.03 -0.03 4.01
C ALA A 46 -7.56 -0.87 5.18
N HIS A 47 -6.91 -1.99 5.49
CA HIS A 47 -7.30 -2.82 6.63
C HIS A 47 -7.19 -2.05 7.96
N LEU A 48 -6.10 -1.29 8.16
CA LEU A 48 -5.88 -0.52 9.39
C LEU A 48 -6.85 0.65 9.56
N TYR A 49 -7.23 1.32 8.47
CA TYR A 49 -8.14 2.48 8.54
C TYR A 49 -9.62 2.11 8.41
N LEU A 50 -9.96 1.09 7.61
CA LEU A 50 -11.34 0.73 7.25
C LEU A 50 -11.82 -0.60 7.86
N GLY A 51 -10.91 -1.47 8.29
CA GLY A 51 -11.24 -2.82 8.75
C GLY A 51 -11.20 -3.90 7.66
N GLU A 52 -11.50 -5.13 8.05
CA GLU A 52 -11.30 -6.33 7.25
C GLU A 52 -12.17 -6.38 5.98
N ASP A 53 -13.42 -5.94 6.07
CA ASP A 53 -14.40 -6.01 4.98
C ASP A 53 -13.96 -5.22 3.72
N PHE A 54 -13.37 -4.04 3.92
CA PHE A 54 -12.88 -3.20 2.83
C PHE A 54 -11.60 -3.72 2.20
N SER A 55 -10.76 -4.37 3.00
CA SER A 55 -9.51 -4.93 2.51
C SER A 55 -9.78 -6.06 1.51
N GLY A 56 -10.66 -7.02 1.82
CA GLY A 56 -11.03 -8.11 0.90
C GLY A 56 -11.64 -7.63 -0.43
N MET A 57 -12.47 -6.57 -0.38
CA MET A 57 -13.03 -5.93 -1.58
C MET A 57 -11.93 -5.33 -2.48
N LEU A 58 -10.97 -4.62 -1.89
CA LEU A 58 -9.82 -4.06 -2.62
C LEU A 58 -8.95 -5.13 -3.26
N TYR A 59 -8.70 -6.23 -2.56
CA TYR A 59 -7.91 -7.34 -3.09
C TYR A 59 -8.52 -7.88 -4.39
N THR A 60 -9.84 -8.08 -4.39
CA THR A 60 -10.57 -8.55 -5.56
C THR A 60 -10.50 -7.55 -6.73
N ASP A 61 -10.81 -6.28 -6.49
CA ASP A 61 -10.85 -5.28 -7.57
C ASP A 61 -9.47 -4.94 -8.15
N VAL A 62 -8.42 -4.94 -7.32
CA VAL A 62 -7.05 -4.58 -7.73
C VAL A 62 -6.34 -5.75 -8.41
N PHE A 63 -6.45 -6.97 -7.86
CA PHE A 63 -5.67 -8.11 -8.35
C PHE A 63 -6.44 -9.04 -9.28
N ILE A 64 -7.77 -9.11 -9.19
CA ILE A 64 -8.56 -10.07 -9.99
C ILE A 64 -9.18 -9.39 -11.22
N ILE A 65 -9.68 -8.15 -11.08
CA ILE A 65 -10.51 -7.52 -12.13
C ILE A 65 -9.79 -6.38 -12.89
N ASN A 66 -8.54 -6.06 -12.56
CA ASN A 66 -7.77 -4.96 -13.19
C ASN A 66 -8.51 -3.60 -13.21
N ARG A 67 -9.32 -3.31 -12.19
CA ARG A 67 -10.18 -2.11 -12.17
C ARG A 67 -9.45 -0.83 -11.82
N LEU A 68 -8.22 -0.94 -11.32
CA LEU A 68 -7.47 0.20 -10.82
C LEU A 68 -7.04 1.18 -11.91
N GLU A 69 -6.55 0.69 -13.05
CA GLU A 69 -6.06 1.57 -14.12
C GLU A 69 -7.23 2.41 -14.67
N LEU A 70 -8.36 1.76 -14.94
CA LEU A 70 -9.60 2.42 -15.35
C LEU A 70 -10.09 3.42 -14.30
N PHE A 71 -10.02 3.06 -13.02
CA PHE A 71 -10.39 3.95 -11.91
C PHE A 71 -9.52 5.22 -11.87
N LEU A 72 -8.19 5.06 -11.98
CA LEU A 72 -7.26 6.18 -11.96
C LEU A 72 -7.42 7.09 -13.18
N GLU A 73 -7.70 6.52 -14.36
CA GLU A 73 -7.99 7.25 -15.59
C GLU A 73 -9.29 8.04 -15.47
N THR A 74 -10.38 7.37 -15.07
CA THR A 74 -11.68 8.01 -14.80
C THR A 74 -11.53 9.20 -13.84
N LYS A 75 -10.73 9.04 -12.78
CA LYS A 75 -10.47 10.11 -11.82
C LYS A 75 -9.70 11.29 -12.44
N LYS A 76 -8.71 11.03 -13.28
CA LYS A 76 -7.94 12.10 -13.97
C LYS A 76 -8.82 12.90 -14.91
N GLU A 77 -9.77 12.25 -15.56
CA GLU A 77 -10.71 12.86 -16.49
C GLU A 77 -11.88 13.57 -15.79
N GLY A 78 -11.98 13.48 -14.46
CA GLY A 78 -13.10 14.04 -13.70
C GLY A 78 -14.41 13.27 -13.87
N GLY A 79 -14.34 12.02 -14.32
CA GLY A 79 -15.48 11.13 -14.50
C GLY A 79 -16.07 10.64 -13.17
N VAL A 80 -17.22 9.99 -13.27
CA VAL A 80 -17.94 9.43 -12.11
C VAL A 80 -17.22 8.17 -11.63
N LEU A 81 -16.81 8.16 -10.36
CA LEU A 81 -16.20 6.98 -9.73
C LEU A 81 -17.22 5.86 -9.61
N SER A 82 -16.84 4.66 -10.06
CA SER A 82 -17.66 3.45 -9.95
C SER A 82 -17.92 3.06 -8.50
N ASP A 83 -19.14 2.64 -8.17
CA ASP A 83 -19.51 2.10 -6.85
C ASP A 83 -19.05 0.64 -6.64
N ASN A 84 -17.89 0.29 -7.20
CA ASN A 84 -17.23 -0.98 -6.89
C ASN A 84 -16.42 -0.87 -5.58
N GLY A 85 -15.84 -1.99 -5.14
CA GLY A 85 -15.05 -2.07 -3.92
C GLY A 85 -13.90 -1.04 -3.86
N LEU A 86 -13.21 -0.83 -4.98
CA LEU A 86 -12.15 0.18 -5.09
C LEU A 86 -12.68 1.61 -4.94
N GLY A 87 -13.79 1.95 -5.59
CA GLY A 87 -14.39 3.27 -5.47
C GLY A 87 -14.98 3.54 -4.08
N MET A 88 -15.59 2.53 -3.45
CA MET A 88 -16.05 2.61 -2.07
C MET A 88 -14.87 2.80 -1.11
N ALA A 89 -13.83 1.96 -1.22
CA ALA A 89 -12.64 2.08 -0.37
C ALA A 89 -11.93 3.43 -0.57
N TYR A 90 -11.88 3.96 -1.79
CA TYR A 90 -11.37 5.30 -2.03
C TYR A 90 -12.17 6.37 -1.28
N LYS A 91 -13.51 6.36 -1.43
CA LYS A 91 -14.41 7.33 -0.78
C LYS A 91 -14.30 7.26 0.75
N GLU A 92 -14.16 6.07 1.32
CA GLU A 92 -14.00 5.92 2.77
C GLU A 92 -12.60 6.31 3.24
N MET A 93 -11.53 5.93 2.53
CA MET A 93 -10.18 6.40 2.83
C MET A 93 -10.11 7.93 2.81
N GLU A 94 -10.72 8.58 1.82
CA GLU A 94 -10.73 10.06 1.69
C GLU A 94 -11.31 10.77 2.92
N LYS A 95 -12.22 10.14 3.66
CA LYS A 95 -12.78 10.68 4.90
C LYS A 95 -11.87 10.48 6.11
N LEU A 96 -10.99 9.48 6.09
CA LEU A 96 -10.24 9.02 7.26
C LEU A 96 -8.76 9.40 7.24
N VAL A 97 -8.17 9.55 6.06
CA VAL A 97 -6.74 9.88 5.93
C VAL A 97 -6.53 11.29 5.40
N SER A 98 -5.36 11.84 5.67
CA SER A 98 -4.94 13.12 5.10
C SER A 98 -4.87 13.05 3.57
N LYS A 99 -4.80 14.22 2.93
CA LYS A 99 -4.54 14.31 1.48
C LYS A 99 -3.27 13.55 1.05
N ASN A 100 -2.23 13.58 1.89
CA ASN A 100 -1.00 12.83 1.61
C ASN A 100 -1.19 11.33 1.84
N GLY A 101 -1.94 10.91 2.86
CA GLY A 101 -2.28 9.51 3.09
C GLY A 101 -3.04 8.91 1.92
N LEU A 102 -4.04 9.64 1.43
CA LEU A 102 -4.82 9.22 0.26
C LEU A 102 -3.95 9.17 -1.01
N ASN A 103 -3.04 10.14 -1.18
CA ASN A 103 -2.10 10.13 -2.30
C ASN A 103 -1.14 8.94 -2.24
N LEU A 104 -0.60 8.64 -1.06
CA LEU A 104 0.27 7.47 -0.85
C LEU A 104 -0.47 6.18 -1.17
N PHE A 105 -1.69 6.01 -0.63
CA PHE A 105 -2.52 4.85 -0.86
C PHE A 105 -2.72 4.58 -2.37
N LEU A 106 -3.10 5.61 -3.14
CA LEU A 106 -3.26 5.49 -4.59
C LEU A 106 -1.94 5.18 -5.32
N LYS A 107 -0.82 5.78 -4.92
CA LYS A 107 0.49 5.53 -5.55
C LYS A 107 1.05 4.14 -5.24
N LEU A 108 0.76 3.59 -4.07
CA LEU A 108 1.11 2.22 -3.72
C LEU A 108 0.28 1.20 -4.52
N LEU A 109 -0.96 1.56 -4.84
CA LEU A 109 -1.81 0.76 -5.71
C LEU A 109 -1.45 0.94 -7.19
N ALA A 110 -1.01 2.10 -7.65
CA ALA A 110 -0.77 2.38 -9.06
C ALA A 110 0.42 1.59 -9.64
N SER A 111 0.39 1.37 -10.96
CA SER A 111 1.54 0.86 -11.71
C SER A 111 2.54 1.98 -12.01
N LYS A 112 3.79 1.64 -12.34
CA LYS A 112 4.81 2.63 -12.76
C LYS A 112 4.29 3.56 -13.86
N ASN A 113 3.62 3.00 -14.86
CA ASN A 113 3.07 3.76 -16.01
C ASN A 113 1.97 4.75 -15.61
N THR A 114 1.31 4.51 -14.47
CA THR A 114 0.25 5.39 -13.95
C THR A 114 0.76 6.32 -12.84
N GLY A 115 2.08 6.33 -12.57
CA GLY A 115 2.73 7.18 -11.57
C GLY A 115 2.87 6.54 -10.19
N GLY A 116 2.74 5.21 -10.11
CA GLY A 116 2.95 4.45 -8.89
C GLY A 116 4.42 4.18 -8.57
N TYR A 117 4.66 3.75 -7.34
CA TYR A 117 6.00 3.45 -6.84
C TYR A 117 6.55 2.14 -7.40
N THR A 118 7.88 2.11 -7.60
CA THR A 118 8.59 0.90 -8.04
C THR A 118 9.33 0.20 -6.91
N THR A 119 9.67 0.94 -5.84
CA THR A 119 10.39 0.39 -4.68
C THR A 119 9.87 0.97 -3.37
N ALA A 120 10.07 0.24 -2.27
CA ALA A 120 9.75 0.74 -0.93
C ALA A 120 10.59 1.99 -0.56
N ALA A 121 11.86 2.04 -0.98
CA ALA A 121 12.73 3.20 -0.74
C ALA A 121 12.21 4.47 -1.42
N GLU A 122 11.57 4.34 -2.58
CA GLU A 122 10.89 5.45 -3.27
C GLU A 122 9.63 5.88 -2.51
N ALA A 123 8.80 4.91 -2.10
CA ALA A 123 7.58 5.17 -1.34
C ALA A 123 7.86 5.87 -0.01
N LEU A 124 8.93 5.50 0.70
CA LEU A 124 9.31 6.09 1.99
C LEU A 124 9.67 7.59 1.92
N LYS A 125 9.93 8.12 0.72
CA LYS A 125 10.16 9.57 0.51
C LYS A 125 8.85 10.37 0.43
N HIS A 126 7.68 9.71 0.44
CA HIS A 126 6.40 10.37 0.31
C HIS A 126 6.12 11.34 1.48
N PRO A 127 5.51 12.53 1.24
CA PRO A 127 5.19 13.50 2.28
C PRO A 127 4.36 12.97 3.46
N PHE A 128 3.58 11.91 3.24
CA PHE A 128 2.85 11.21 4.29
C PHE A 128 3.75 10.75 5.46
N PHE A 129 5.00 10.37 5.19
CA PHE A 129 5.90 9.90 6.25
C PHE A 129 6.55 11.03 7.05
N VAL A 130 6.35 12.30 6.66
CA VAL A 130 6.90 13.48 7.35
C VAL A 130 5.83 14.39 7.94
N GLU A 131 4.57 14.24 7.53
CA GLU A 131 3.46 14.97 8.16
C GLU A 131 3.17 14.43 9.57
N GLY A 132 2.70 15.30 10.47
CA GLY A 132 2.31 14.89 11.83
C GLY A 132 3.45 14.43 12.75
N ARG A 133 4.73 14.54 12.33
CA ARG A 133 5.93 14.13 13.09
C ARG A 133 6.16 14.88 14.41
N GLU A 134 5.27 15.79 14.80
CA GLU A 134 5.33 16.47 16.09
C GLU A 134 5.17 15.50 17.28
N GLN A 135 4.57 14.32 17.06
CA GLN A 135 4.30 13.34 18.12
C GLN A 135 5.16 12.08 18.09
N ASP A 136 6.03 11.88 17.08
CA ASP A 136 6.77 10.62 16.92
C ASP A 136 8.25 10.87 16.54
N PRO A 137 9.14 11.08 17.53
CA PRO A 137 10.55 11.31 17.25
C PRO A 137 11.19 10.03 16.72
N LEU A 138 11.71 10.10 15.48
CA LEU A 138 12.50 9.02 14.89
C LEU A 138 13.63 8.59 15.83
N PRO A 139 13.89 7.28 15.96
CA PRO A 139 15.10 6.80 16.61
C PRO A 139 16.32 7.34 15.86
N LYS A 140 17.19 8.07 16.56
CA LYS A 140 18.38 8.71 15.98
C LYS A 140 19.39 7.72 15.36
N GLU A 141 19.30 6.42 15.70
CA GLU A 141 20.16 5.38 15.14
C GLU A 141 19.46 4.00 15.11
N PRO A 142 19.76 3.15 14.11
CA PRO A 142 19.32 1.76 14.12
C PRO A 142 20.05 0.99 15.24
N LYS A 143 19.35 0.71 16.34
CA LYS A 143 19.88 -0.17 17.39
C LYS A 143 20.05 -1.59 16.83
N ARG A 144 21.29 -2.03 16.62
CA ARG A 144 21.60 -3.46 16.45
C ARG A 144 21.09 -4.19 17.69
N ARG A 145 20.12 -5.09 17.52
CA ARG A 145 19.68 -6.00 18.59
C ARG A 145 19.77 -7.43 18.06
N LEU A 146 20.48 -8.27 18.81
CA LEU A 146 20.60 -9.70 18.53
C LEU A 146 19.22 -10.36 18.53
N PHE A 147 19.05 -11.26 17.58
CA PHE A 147 17.85 -12.07 17.39
C PHE A 147 17.99 -13.33 18.24
N ILE A 148 16.96 -13.65 19.02
CA ILE A 148 16.71 -15.02 19.47
C ILE A 148 15.50 -15.48 18.67
N CYS A 149 15.70 -16.56 17.91
CA CYS A 149 14.69 -17.23 17.10
C CYS A 149 13.62 -17.90 17.97
#